data_AF-A0A960MK55-F1
#
_entry.id   AF-A0A960MK55-F1
#
_cell.length_a   1.000
_cell.length_b   1.000
_cell.length_c   1.000
_cell.angle_alpha   90.00
_cell.angle_beta   90.00
_cell.angle_gamma   90.00
#
_symmetry.space_group_name_H-M   'P 1'
#
loop_
_entity.id
_entity.type
_entity.pdbx_description
1 polymer ?
#
loop_
_entity_poly.entity_id
_entity_poly.type
_entity_poly.pdbx_seq_one_letter_code
_entity_poly.pdbx_strand_id
1 'polypeptide(L)' 'MKLTFLHGFLGSPEDFKSFNLPGTFLTLPGHQGRPLDLTLLEKEIPEKTILVGYSLGGRLALHFARRFPERIAGLVILS' A
#
# COMPACT_ATOMS: atom_id res chain seq x y z
N MET A 1 -10.59 -4.36 11.81
CA MET A 1 -10.42 -4.20 10.35
C MET A 1 -9.00 -3.69 10.13
N LYS A 2 -8.23 -4.25 9.19
CA LYS A 2 -6.81 -3.89 9.01
C LYS A 2 -6.69 -2.77 7.97
N LEU A 3 -5.85 -1.77 8.23
CA LEU A 3 -5.48 -0.72 7.27
C LEU A 3 -4.06 -1.01 6.77
N THR A 4 -3.86 -0.91 5.45
CA THR A 4 -2.54 -1.03 4.82
C THR A 4 -2.31 0.18 3.94
N PHE A 5 -1.17 0.84 4.09
CA PHE A 5 -0.85 2.12 3.44
C PHE A 5 0.30 1.96 2.44
N LEU A 6 0.11 2.51 1.24
CA LEU A 6 1.08 2.58 0.14
C LEU A 6 1.38 4.05 -0.19
N HIS A 7 2.64 4.47 -0.04
CA HIS A 7 3.10 5.86 -0.25
C HIS A 7 3.31 6.20 -1.74
N GLY A 8 3.70 7.46 -2.03
CA GLY A 8 3.93 7.96 -3.39
C GLY A 8 5.34 7.69 -3.95
N PHE A 9 5.60 8.08 -5.21
CA PHE A 9 6.85 7.77 -5.94
C PHE A 9 8.14 8.35 -5.35
N LEU A 10 8.09 9.43 -4.58
CA LEU A 10 9.28 9.95 -3.89
C LEU A 10 9.12 9.88 -2.36
N GLY A 11 8.08 9.18 -1.92
CA GLY A 11 7.70 9.11 -0.52
C GLY A 11 8.27 7.91 0.20
N SER A 12 7.76 7.71 1.40
CA SER A 12 8.07 6.57 2.26
C SER A 12 6.93 6.30 3.25
N PRO A 13 6.99 5.21 4.04
CA PRO A 13 6.00 4.98 5.10
C PRO A 13 5.80 6.15 6.06
N GLU A 14 6.82 7.01 6.23
CA GLU A 14 6.81 8.17 7.12
C GLU A 14 5.75 9.21 6.73
N ASP A 15 5.37 9.28 5.44
CA ASP A 15 4.30 10.15 4.93
C ASP A 15 2.98 9.93 5.70
N PHE A 16 2.70 8.69 6.13
CA PHE A 16 1.50 8.34 6.87
C PHE A 16 1.73 8.19 8.39
N LYS A 17 2.91 7.71 8.82
CA LYS A 17 3.22 7.51 10.25
C LYS A 17 3.13 8.81 11.05
N SER A 18 3.40 9.95 10.42
CA SER A 18 3.29 11.28 11.02
C SER A 18 1.90 11.61 11.57
N PHE A 19 0.85 10.94 11.08
CA PHE A 19 -0.54 11.16 11.47
C PHE A 19 -1.06 10.23 12.59
N ASN A 20 -0.19 9.37 13.17
CA ASN A 20 -0.56 8.42 14.24
C ASN A 20 -1.77 7.53 13.89
N LEU A 21 -1.87 7.10 12.63
CA LEU A 21 -2.93 6.21 12.16
C LEU A 21 -2.65 4.75 12.57
N PRO A 22 -3.67 3.93 12.87
CA PRO A 22 -3.46 2.50 13.07
C PRO A 22 -3.28 1.80 11.72
N GLY A 23 -2.32 0.87 11.61
CA GLY A 23 -2.20 0.03 10.42
C GLY A 23 -0.78 -0.39 10.08
N THR A 24 -0.64 -0.99 8.90
CA THR A 24 0.64 -1.40 8.32
C THR A 24 1.04 -0.40 7.25
N PHE A 25 2.27 0.10 7.32
CA PHE A 25 2.82 1.07 6.36
C PHE A 25 3.93 0.40 5.58
N LEU A 26 3.72 0.19 4.27
CA LEU A 26 4.64 -0.58 3.44
C LEU A 26 5.56 0.36 2.66
N THR A 27 6.86 0.05 2.65
CA THR A 27 7.80 0.64 1.70
C THR A 27 7.57 0.03 0.32
N LEU A 28 7.38 0.86 -0.70
CA LEU A 28 7.18 0.36 -2.06
C LEU A 28 8.42 -0.37 -2.61
N PRO A 29 8.24 -1.38 -3.48
CA PRO A 29 9.36 -1.98 -4.24
C PRO A 29 10.08 -0.92 -5.09
N GLY A 30 11.40 -0.88 -5.03
CA GLY A 30 12.23 0.16 -5.66
C GLY A 30 12.53 1.38 -4.76
N HIS A 31 11.94 1.46 -3.56
CA HIS A 31 12.12 2.57 -2.63
C HIS A 31 12.93 2.17 -1.40
N GLN A 32 13.65 3.13 -0.81
CA GLN A 32 14.47 2.93 0.39
C GLN A 32 15.39 1.68 0.32
N GLY A 33 15.97 1.43 -0.86
CA GLY A 33 16.86 0.28 -1.09
C GLY A 33 16.16 -1.05 -1.32
N ARG A 34 14.81 -1.08 -1.38
CA ARG A 34 14.08 -2.28 -1.79
C ARG A 34 14.30 -2.60 -3.27
N PRO A 35 14.43 -3.88 -3.65
CA PRO A 35 14.44 -4.27 -5.05
C PRO A 35 13.10 -3.91 -5.70
N LEU A 36 13.15 -3.62 -7.01
CA LEU A 36 11.96 -3.38 -7.81
C LEU A 36 11.31 -4.73 -8.19
N ASP A 37 10.63 -5.35 -7.23
CA ASP A 37 9.88 -6.59 -7.38
C ASP A 37 8.47 -6.42 -6.79
N LEU A 38 7.46 -6.34 -7.66
CA LEU A 38 6.06 -6.13 -7.26
C LEU A 38 5.46 -7.33 -6.53
N THR A 39 6.04 -8.53 -6.65
CA THR A 39 5.56 -9.72 -5.94
C THR A 39 5.72 -9.61 -4.42
N LEU A 40 6.58 -8.68 -3.95
CA LEU A 40 6.73 -8.38 -2.53
C LEU A 40 5.43 -7.84 -1.93
N LEU A 41 4.69 -7.01 -2.67
CA LEU A 41 3.39 -6.50 -2.19
C LEU A 41 2.35 -7.61 -2.05
N GLU A 42 2.40 -8.63 -2.93
CA GLU A 42 1.53 -9.81 -2.84
C GLU A 42 1.72 -10.59 -1.54
N LYS A 43 2.94 -10.60 -0.99
CA LYS A 43 3.29 -11.29 0.25
C LYS A 43 2.99 -10.45 1.50
N GLU A 44 3.15 -9.14 1.40
CA GLU A 44 3.09 -8.23 2.56
C GLU A 44 1.70 -7.65 2.83
N ILE A 45 0.87 -7.49 1.80
CA ILE A 45 -0.49 -6.96 1.97
C ILE A 45 -1.36 -8.04 2.65
N PRO A 46 -1.91 -7.80 3.85
CA PRO A 46 -2.70 -8.80 4.56
C PRO A 46 -4.05 -9.05 3.88
N GLU A 47 -4.61 -10.24 4.08
CA GLU A 47 -5.99 -10.54 3.65
C GLU A 47 -7.03 -9.67 4.38
N LYS A 48 -8.14 -9.40 3.70
CA LYS A 48 -9.30 -8.64 4.17
C LYS A 48 -8.90 -7.27 4.76
N THR A 49 -8.00 -6.57 4.08
CA THR A 49 -7.53 -5.23 4.46
C THR A 49 -8.28 -4.14 3.71
N ILE A 50 -8.42 -2.97 4.32
CA ILE A 50 -8.62 -1.73 3.56
C ILE A 50 -7.24 -1.31 3.05
N LEU A 51 -7.10 -1.13 1.75
CA LEU A 51 -5.86 -0.69 1.12
C LEU A 51 -5.95 0.80 0.79
N VAL A 52 -5.05 1.58 1.37
CA VAL A 52 -4.96 3.04 1.21
C VAL A 52 -3.74 3.34 0.35
N GLY A 53 -3.92 4.01 -0.78
CA GLY A 53 -2.83 4.34 -1.69
C GLY A 53 -2.80 5.81 -2.08
N TYR A 54 -1.63 6.45 -1.96
CA TYR A 54 -1.38 7.83 -2.37
C TYR A 54 -0.56 7.88 -3.66
N SER A 55 -1.03 8.62 -4.67
CA SER A 55 -0.34 8.85 -5.94
C SER A 55 0.06 7.53 -6.64
N LEU A 56 1.37 7.23 -6.77
CA LEU A 56 1.85 5.92 -7.25
C LEU A 56 1.30 4.76 -6.40
N GLY A 57 1.29 4.90 -5.08
CA GLY A 57 0.68 3.93 -4.18
C GLY A 57 -0.80 3.70 -4.46
N GLY A 58 -1.51 4.73 -4.91
CA GLY A 58 -2.90 4.62 -5.39
C GLY A 58 -3.03 3.76 -6.64
N ARG A 59 -2.13 3.96 -7.62
CA ARG A 59 -2.08 3.11 -8.83
C ARG A 59 -1.77 1.65 -8.50
N LEU A 60 -0.83 1.42 -7.58
CA LEU A 60 -0.50 0.07 -7.11
C LEU A 60 -1.66 -0.55 -6.33
N ALA A 61 -2.36 0.22 -5.49
CA ALA A 61 -3.53 -0.24 -4.76
C ALA A 61 -4.66 -0.68 -5.70
N LEU A 62 -4.95 0.12 -6.74
CA LEU A 62 -5.91 -0.24 -7.79
C LEU A 62 -5.49 -1.52 -8.54
N HIS A 63 -4.22 -1.61 -8.91
CA HIS A 63 -3.71 -2.80 -9.60
C HIS A 63 -3.85 -4.06 -8.72
N PHE A 64 -3.48 -3.95 -7.45
CA PHE A 64 -3.58 -5.05 -6.49
C PHE A 64 -5.03 -5.49 -6.27
N ALA A 65 -5.93 -4.54 -6.00
CA ALA A 65 -7.34 -4.83 -5.77
C ALA A 65 -8.03 -5.47 -6.99
N ARG A 66 -7.61 -5.11 -8.21
CA ARG A 66 -8.10 -5.75 -9.43
C ARG A 66 -7.61 -7.19 -9.58
N ARG A 67 -6.41 -7.51 -9.09
CA ARG A 67 -5.80 -8.84 -9.18
C ARG A 67 -6.26 -9.79 -8.06
N PHE A 68 -6.52 -9.24 -6.87
CA PHE A 68 -6.90 -9.98 -5.67
C PHE A 68 -8.13 -9.37 -4.97
N PRO A 69 -9.28 -9.27 -5.66
CA PRO A 69 -10.47 -8.60 -5.10
C PRO A 69 -10.95 -9.22 -3.78
N GLU A 70 -10.80 -10.54 -3.61
CA GLU A 70 -11.17 -11.28 -2.40
C GLU A 70 -10.33 -10.92 -1.17
N ARG A 71 -9.14 -10.34 -1.37
CA ARG A 71 -8.25 -9.90 -0.29
C ARG A 71 -8.54 -8.49 0.18
N ILE A 72 -9.42 -7.75 -0.50
CA ILE A 72 -9.66 -6.33 -0.24
C ILE A 72 -11.02 -6.12 0.41
N ALA A 73 -11.01 -5.60 1.65
CA ALA A 73 -12.22 -5.19 2.36
C ALA A 73 -12.67 -3.77 2.00
N GLY A 74 -11.79 -2.96 1.40
CA GLY A 74 -12.08 -1.61 0.94
C GLY A 74 -10.87 -0.96 0.28
N LEU A 75 -11.09 0.08 -0.53
CA LEU A 75 -10.03 0.79 -1.25
C LEU A 75 -10.17 2.29 -1.03
N VAL A 76 -9.08 2.96 -0.67
CA VAL A 76 -9.01 4.43 -0.54
C VAL A 76 -7.88 4.93 -1.43
N ILE A 77 -8.21 5.79 -2.40
CA ILE A 77 -7.25 6.34 -3.36
C ILE A 77 -7.12 7.84 -3.12
N LEU A 78 -5.91 8.28 -2.86
CA LEU A 78 -5.54 9.67 -2.63
C LEU A 78 -4.65 10.14 -3.80
N SER A 79 -4.88 11.36 -4.29
CA SER A 79 -4.00 11.98 -5.30
C SER A 79 -2.70 12.43 -4.67
#